data_AF-D3L9I5-F1
#
_entry.id   AF-D3L9I5-F1
#
_cell.length_a   1.000
_cell.length_b   1.000
_cell.length_c   1.000
_cell.angle_alpha   90.00
_cell.angle_beta   90.00
_cell.angle_gamma   90.00
#
_symmetry.space_group_name_H-M   'P 1'
#
loop_
_entity.id
_entity.type
_entity.pdbx_description
1 polymer ?
#
loop_
_entity_poly.entity_id
_entity_poly.type
_entity_poly.pdbx_seq_one_letter_code
_entity_poly.pdbx_strand_id
1 'polypeptide(L)'
;MFNSDSPFYGAETASAWLENDASLQLSDLMDPLLEVEMVFTAKENLLPSDSLAELLDKVSVSAGVELPDSRFKDWFASLPKYLVVADGAVGGRVVYTKATGREVSVDDLANVACTLTLNGKELGSGKSSEVLGNPLNSLQWLVKKILLSNSVCRV
;
A
#
# COMPACT_ATOMS: atom_id res chain seq x y z
N MET A 1 9.39 15.09 -7.40
CA MET A 1 8.47 14.53 -6.40
C MET A 1 9.16 14.31 -5.06
N PHE A 2 10.25 13.54 -4.88
CA PHE A 2 10.93 13.56 -3.56
C PHE A 2 12.46 13.53 -3.54
N ASN A 3 13.16 13.49 -4.67
CA ASN A 3 14.63 13.33 -4.73
C ASN A 3 15.12 12.25 -3.73
N SER A 4 14.57 11.04 -3.87
CA SER A 4 14.82 9.86 -3.06
C SER A 4 15.17 8.70 -3.97
N ASP A 5 16.01 7.79 -3.49
CA ASP A 5 16.41 6.55 -4.17
C ASP A 5 15.66 5.32 -3.65
N SER A 6 14.74 5.52 -2.71
CA SER A 6 13.97 4.48 -2.06
C SER A 6 12.55 4.94 -1.69
N PRO A 7 11.61 3.99 -1.52
CA PRO A 7 10.26 4.27 -1.02
C PRO A 7 10.24 4.88 0.40
N PHE A 8 9.07 5.38 0.80
CA PHE A 8 8.75 5.70 2.19
C PHE A 8 7.86 4.60 2.78
N TYR A 9 7.79 4.52 4.11
CA TYR A 9 6.84 3.65 4.80
C TYR A 9 6.28 4.34 6.04
N GLY A 10 5.04 3.99 6.38
CA GLY A 10 4.32 4.42 7.58
C GLY A 10 3.78 3.20 8.32
N ALA A 11 3.45 3.38 9.60
CA ALA A 11 2.78 2.35 10.37
C ALA A 11 1.30 2.69 10.49
N GLU A 12 0.44 1.75 10.10
CA GLU A 12 -1.00 1.89 10.22
C GLU A 12 -1.52 1.30 11.54
N THR A 13 -2.56 1.92 12.07
CA THR A 13 -3.27 1.40 13.26
C THR A 13 -4.47 0.56 12.84
N ALA A 14 -4.99 -0.28 13.73
CA ALA A 14 -6.16 -1.12 13.43
C ALA A 14 -7.38 -0.30 12.94
N SER A 15 -7.58 0.92 13.44
CA SER A 15 -8.67 1.81 13.02
C SER A 15 -8.52 2.38 11.62
N ALA A 16 -7.35 2.27 11.00
CA ALA A 16 -7.14 2.71 9.64
C ALA A 16 -7.74 1.74 8.61
N TRP A 17 -7.89 0.46 8.99
CA TRP A 17 -8.34 -0.61 8.10
C TRP A 17 -9.85 -0.76 8.12
N LEU A 18 -10.45 -0.71 6.93
CA LEU A 18 -11.89 -0.80 6.70
C LEU A 18 -12.17 -1.90 5.67
N GLU A 19 -13.20 -2.70 5.89
CA GLU A 19 -13.61 -3.72 4.94
C GLU A 19 -14.34 -3.12 3.73
N ASN A 20 -14.44 -3.89 2.64
CA ASN A 20 -15.19 -3.53 1.45
C ASN A 20 -16.60 -2.98 1.77
N ASP A 21 -17.06 -2.02 0.97
CA ASP A 21 -18.33 -1.31 1.13
C ASP A 21 -18.41 -0.41 2.39
N ALA A 22 -17.28 -0.12 3.04
CA ALA A 22 -17.23 0.87 4.11
C ALA A 22 -17.68 2.26 3.66
N SER A 23 -18.36 2.96 4.57
CA SER A 23 -18.69 4.37 4.42
C SER A 23 -17.86 5.20 5.38
N LEU A 24 -17.27 6.29 4.89
CA LEU A 24 -16.48 7.23 5.67
C LEU A 24 -17.01 8.65 5.50
N GLN A 25 -16.89 9.47 6.55
CA GLN A 25 -17.15 10.89 6.43
C GLN A 25 -15.84 11.59 6.08
N LEU A 26 -15.84 12.38 5.00
CA LEU A 26 -14.65 13.15 4.61
C LEU A 26 -14.23 14.16 5.69
N SER A 27 -15.17 14.58 6.56
CA SER A 27 -14.88 15.43 7.72
C SER A 27 -14.03 14.76 8.80
N ASP A 28 -13.88 13.43 8.75
CA ASP A 28 -13.01 12.67 9.66
C ASP A 28 -11.55 12.62 9.15
N LEU A 29 -11.30 13.19 7.97
CA LEU A 29 -10.00 13.26 7.29
C LEU A 29 -9.58 14.74 7.13
N MET A 30 -8.30 14.96 6.86
CA MET A 30 -7.72 16.31 6.77
C MET A 30 -7.67 16.83 5.33
N ASP A 31 -6.90 16.15 4.47
CA ASP A 31 -6.75 16.49 3.05
C ASP A 31 -6.49 15.21 2.23
N PRO A 32 -7.52 14.33 2.13
CA PRO A 32 -7.33 12.99 1.60
C PRO A 32 -7.24 12.95 0.07
N LEU A 33 -6.37 12.08 -0.43
CA LEU A 33 -6.37 11.60 -1.82
C LEU A 33 -6.88 10.16 -1.88
N LEU A 34 -6.81 9.55 -3.06
CA LEU A 34 -7.19 8.16 -3.28
C LEU A 34 -6.18 7.48 -4.20
N GLU A 35 -5.67 6.33 -3.77
CA GLU A 35 -4.71 5.52 -4.51
C GLU A 35 -5.22 4.07 -4.56
N VAL A 36 -5.01 3.39 -5.69
CA VAL A 36 -5.41 1.97 -5.85
C VAL A 36 -4.20 1.11 -5.58
N GLU A 37 -4.35 0.17 -4.65
CA GLU A 37 -3.23 -0.59 -4.10
C GLU A 37 -3.48 -2.10 -4.12
N MET A 38 -2.39 -2.85 -4.07
CA MET A 38 -2.42 -4.28 -3.79
C MET A 38 -2.07 -4.51 -2.32
N VAL A 39 -2.97 -5.20 -1.60
CA VAL A 39 -2.80 -5.45 -0.17
C VAL A 39 -2.27 -6.87 0.05
N PHE A 40 -1.17 -6.96 0.80
CA PHE A 40 -0.57 -8.22 1.23
C PHE A 40 -0.82 -8.44 2.71
N THR A 41 -1.50 -9.54 3.06
CA THR A 41 -1.68 -9.95 4.46
C THR A 41 -0.77 -11.13 4.75
N ALA A 42 0.17 -10.98 5.68
CA ALA A 42 1.04 -12.06 6.12
C ALA A 42 0.24 -13.20 6.78
N LYS A 43 0.50 -14.43 6.35
CA LYS A 43 0.00 -15.68 6.94
C LYS A 43 1.05 -16.34 7.83
N GLU A 44 2.31 -15.95 7.63
CA GLU A 44 3.49 -16.39 8.36
C GLU A 44 4.46 -15.21 8.53
N ASN A 45 5.49 -15.39 9.35
CA ASN A 45 6.56 -14.39 9.48
C ASN A 45 7.30 -14.20 8.15
N LEU A 46 7.41 -12.96 7.71
CA LEU A 46 8.17 -12.59 6.51
C LEU A 46 9.62 -12.28 6.89
N LEU A 47 10.56 -12.88 6.16
CA LEU A 47 12.00 -12.75 6.43
C LEU A 47 12.68 -11.96 5.31
N PRO A 48 13.69 -11.12 5.63
CA PRO A 48 14.42 -10.38 4.60
C PRO A 48 15.18 -11.25 3.59
N SER A 49 15.43 -12.50 3.95
CA SER A 49 16.05 -13.51 3.09
C SER A 49 15.06 -14.17 2.12
N ASP A 50 13.76 -13.99 2.31
CA ASP A 50 12.75 -14.60 1.44
C ASP A 50 12.86 -14.03 0.01
N SER A 51 12.88 -14.96 -0.95
CA SER A 51 12.67 -14.66 -2.38
C SER A 51 11.24 -14.15 -2.62
N LEU A 52 10.98 -13.59 -3.80
CA LEU A 52 9.64 -13.12 -4.14
C LEU A 52 8.60 -14.26 -4.14
N ALA A 53 9.00 -15.46 -4.54
CA ALA A 53 8.13 -16.64 -4.50
C ALA A 53 7.82 -17.05 -3.05
N GLU A 54 8.83 -17.11 -2.18
CA GLU A 54 8.62 -17.42 -0.76
C GLU A 54 7.76 -16.36 -0.05
N LEU A 55 7.94 -15.07 -0.40
CA LEU A 55 7.06 -14.00 0.11
C LEU A 55 5.63 -14.20 -0.34
N LEU A 56 5.41 -14.52 -1.63
CA LEU A 56 4.08 -14.76 -2.18
C LEU A 56 3.39 -15.94 -1.48
N ASP A 57 4.12 -17.02 -1.24
CA ASP A 57 3.61 -18.21 -0.53
C ASP A 57 3.18 -17.87 0.91
N LYS A 58 3.84 -16.90 1.55
CA LYS A 58 3.59 -16.48 2.94
C LYS A 58 2.54 -15.37 3.09
N VAL A 59 1.97 -14.85 2.01
CA VAL A 59 0.94 -13.81 2.07
C VAL A 59 -0.37 -14.25 1.42
N SER A 60 -1.45 -13.58 1.76
CA SER A 60 -2.66 -13.53 0.93
C SER A 60 -2.72 -12.18 0.21
N VAL A 61 -3.33 -12.17 -0.97
CA VAL A 61 -3.39 -11.00 -1.85
C VAL A 61 -4.84 -10.53 -1.94
N SER A 62 -5.05 -9.23 -1.72
CA SER A 62 -6.34 -8.56 -1.85
C SER A 62 -6.18 -7.29 -2.68
N ALA A 63 -7.30 -6.79 -3.23
CA ALA A 63 -7.34 -5.44 -3.76
C ALA A 63 -7.62 -4.45 -2.62
N GLY A 64 -7.10 -3.24 -2.73
CA GLY A 64 -7.43 -2.16 -1.81
C GLY A 64 -7.39 -0.79 -2.46
N VAL A 65 -7.93 0.17 -1.73
CA VAL A 65 -7.70 1.58 -1.98
C VAL A 65 -7.16 2.20 -0.70
N GLU A 66 -6.07 2.95 -0.83
CA GLU A 66 -5.56 3.79 0.24
C GLU A 66 -6.14 5.19 0.07
N LEU A 67 -6.42 5.83 1.20
CA LEU A 67 -6.72 7.25 1.31
C LEU A 67 -5.55 7.89 2.04
N PRO A 68 -4.47 8.29 1.34
CA PRO A 68 -3.42 9.08 1.94
C PRO A 68 -4.01 10.39 2.46
N ASP A 69 -3.73 10.74 3.71
CA ASP A 69 -4.34 11.88 4.40
C ASP A 69 -3.27 12.71 5.13
N SER A 70 -2.89 13.85 4.56
CA SER A 70 -1.83 14.68 5.12
C SER A 70 -2.32 15.63 6.20
N ARG A 71 -1.52 15.77 7.27
CA ARG A 71 -1.74 16.79 8.31
C ARG A 71 -1.12 18.13 7.95
N PHE A 72 -0.45 18.20 6.80
CA PHE A 72 0.07 19.43 6.19
C PHE A 72 -0.82 19.85 5.02
N LYS A 73 -1.05 21.16 4.88
CA LYS A 73 -1.84 21.72 3.77
C LYS A 73 -1.05 21.72 2.47
N ASP A 74 -1.78 21.73 1.34
CA ASP A 74 -1.25 21.87 -0.02
C ASP A 74 -0.14 20.85 -0.34
N TRP A 75 -0.31 19.62 0.19
CA TRP A 75 0.76 18.65 0.28
C TRP A 75 1.10 18.02 -1.08
N PHE A 76 0.09 17.74 -1.91
CA PHE A 76 0.32 17.07 -3.19
C PHE A 76 0.57 18.08 -4.31
N ALA A 77 1.67 18.04 -5.05
CA ALA A 77 2.82 17.13 -5.00
C ALA A 77 4.09 17.78 -4.44
N SER A 78 3.94 18.80 -3.58
CA SER A 78 5.02 19.74 -3.21
C SER A 78 5.57 19.54 -1.80
N LEU A 79 4.95 18.70 -0.97
CA LEU A 79 5.37 18.48 0.41
C LEU A 79 6.84 17.98 0.44
N PRO A 80 7.72 18.49 1.31
CA PRO A 80 9.06 17.95 1.47
C PRO A 80 9.03 16.50 1.98
N LYS A 81 9.93 15.63 1.49
CA LYS A 81 10.00 14.21 1.91
C LYS A 81 10.11 14.00 3.41
N TYR A 82 10.81 14.89 4.11
CA TYR A 82 10.97 14.81 5.56
C TYR A 82 9.65 15.03 6.29
N LEU A 83 8.78 15.89 5.74
CA LEU A 83 7.43 16.07 6.28
C LEU A 83 6.55 14.88 5.95
N VAL A 84 6.61 14.31 4.73
CA VAL A 84 5.90 13.06 4.41
C VAL A 84 6.28 11.94 5.39
N VAL A 85 7.57 11.73 5.65
CA VAL A 85 8.04 10.70 6.59
C VAL A 85 7.64 11.02 8.03
N ALA A 86 7.77 12.27 8.48
CA ALA A 86 7.33 12.70 9.80
C ALA A 86 5.81 12.55 9.97
N ASP A 87 5.07 12.66 8.87
CA ASP A 87 3.63 12.43 8.78
C ASP A 87 3.29 10.95 8.55
N GLY A 88 4.11 10.02 9.04
CA GLY A 88 3.81 8.58 8.92
C GLY A 88 3.58 8.14 7.48
N ALA A 89 4.35 8.69 6.53
CA ALA A 89 4.16 8.50 5.08
C ALA A 89 2.76 8.87 4.58
N VAL A 90 2.15 9.91 5.17
CA VAL A 90 0.79 10.39 4.88
C VAL A 90 -0.30 9.31 4.99
N GLY A 91 -0.07 8.28 5.81
CA GLY A 91 -1.05 7.22 6.07
C GLY A 91 -2.37 7.77 6.63
N GLY A 92 -3.49 7.22 6.15
CA GLY A 92 -4.84 7.72 6.45
C GLY A 92 -5.84 6.59 6.69
N ARG A 93 -6.50 6.11 5.63
CA ARG A 93 -7.41 4.94 5.68
C ARG A 93 -7.10 3.97 4.57
N VAL A 94 -7.35 2.69 4.80
CA VAL A 94 -7.27 1.64 3.78
C VAL A 94 -8.59 0.90 3.74
N VAL A 95 -9.23 0.88 2.57
CA VAL A 95 -10.39 0.01 2.32
C VAL A 95 -9.92 -1.17 1.49
N TYR A 96 -10.15 -2.40 1.96
CA TYR A 96 -9.64 -3.60 1.30
C TYR A 96 -10.73 -4.66 1.12
N THR A 97 -10.56 -5.47 0.08
CA THR A 97 -11.42 -6.63 -0.18
C THR A 97 -10.97 -7.83 0.64
N LYS A 98 -11.81 -8.87 0.71
CA LYS A 98 -11.33 -10.20 1.09
C LYS A 98 -10.22 -10.65 0.13
N ALA A 99 -9.36 -11.54 0.62
CA ALA A 99 -8.34 -12.19 -0.20
C ALA A 99 -9.00 -12.86 -1.43
N THR A 100 -8.34 -12.73 -2.58
CA THR A 100 -8.90 -13.21 -3.85
C THR A 100 -9.09 -14.73 -3.87
N GLY A 101 -8.30 -15.47 -3.08
CA GLY A 101 -8.26 -16.93 -3.07
C GLY A 101 -7.75 -17.54 -4.38
N ARG A 102 -7.26 -16.72 -5.32
CA ARG A 102 -6.73 -17.16 -6.60
C ARG A 102 -5.28 -17.57 -6.43
N GLU A 103 -4.92 -18.71 -7.00
CA GLU A 103 -3.51 -19.03 -7.23
C GLU A 103 -2.96 -18.08 -8.29
N VAL A 104 -1.86 -17.41 -7.95
CA VAL A 104 -1.18 -16.42 -8.79
C VAL A 104 0.32 -16.67 -8.71
N SER A 105 1.02 -16.44 -9.80
CA SER A 105 2.48 -16.44 -9.85
C SER A 105 3.03 -15.05 -9.52
N VAL A 106 4.35 -14.98 -9.28
CA VAL A 106 5.06 -13.69 -9.14
C VAL A 106 4.84 -12.81 -10.37
N ASP A 107 4.89 -13.40 -11.57
CA ASP A 107 4.72 -12.66 -12.83
C ASP A 107 3.28 -12.16 -13.03
N ASP A 108 2.28 -12.91 -12.56
CA ASP A 108 0.89 -12.45 -12.59
C ASP A 108 0.71 -11.14 -11.81
N LEU A 109 1.38 -11.01 -10.66
CA LEU A 109 1.29 -9.81 -9.82
C LEU A 109 1.91 -8.56 -10.45
N ALA A 110 2.81 -8.69 -11.44
CA ALA A 110 3.33 -7.55 -12.20
C ALA A 110 2.36 -7.07 -13.31
N ASN A 111 1.36 -7.88 -13.65
CA ASN A 111 0.51 -7.69 -14.83
C ASN A 111 -0.97 -7.44 -14.49
N VAL A 112 -1.28 -7.11 -13.23
CA VAL A 112 -2.64 -6.74 -12.82
C VAL A 112 -2.95 -5.33 -13.33
N ALA A 113 -4.02 -5.19 -14.11
CA ALA A 113 -4.54 -3.90 -14.52
C ALA A 113 -5.62 -3.42 -13.53
N CYS A 114 -5.65 -2.11 -13.26
CA CYS A 114 -6.67 -1.49 -12.45
C CYS A 114 -7.34 -0.32 -13.18
N THR A 115 -8.60 -0.07 -12.84
CA THR A 115 -9.37 1.09 -13.30
C THR A 115 -10.10 1.67 -12.10
N LEU A 116 -9.88 2.94 -11.83
CA LEU A 116 -10.58 3.70 -10.80
C LEU A 116 -11.79 4.38 -11.43
N THR A 117 -12.97 4.16 -10.85
CA THR A 117 -14.22 4.79 -11.31
C THR A 117 -14.92 5.53 -10.18
N LEU A 118 -15.58 6.64 -10.52
CA LEU A 118 -16.48 7.37 -9.65
C LEU A 118 -17.80 7.58 -10.37
N ASN A 119 -18.89 7.09 -9.78
CA ASN A 119 -20.25 7.17 -10.34
C ASN A 119 -20.31 6.67 -11.80
N GLY A 120 -19.62 5.56 -12.08
CA GLY A 120 -19.58 4.94 -13.41
C GLY A 120 -18.67 5.64 -14.43
N LYS A 121 -17.97 6.73 -14.05
CA LYS A 121 -16.98 7.40 -14.90
C LYS A 121 -15.57 6.99 -14.49
N GLU A 122 -14.75 6.59 -15.45
CA GLU A 122 -13.32 6.37 -15.24
C GLU A 122 -12.60 7.67 -14.86
N LEU A 123 -11.83 7.62 -13.77
CA LEU A 123 -10.98 8.71 -13.30
C LEU A 123 -9.50 8.44 -13.58
N GLY A 124 -9.11 7.16 -13.67
CA GLY A 124 -7.76 6.75 -13.97
C GLY A 124 -7.65 5.24 -14.12
N SER A 125 -6.50 4.80 -14.62
CA SER A 125 -6.14 3.40 -14.78
C SER A 125 -4.64 3.24 -14.66
N GLY A 126 -4.19 2.03 -14.34
CA GLY A 126 -2.79 1.74 -14.11
C GLY A 126 -2.50 0.24 -14.17
N LYS A 127 -1.21 -0.08 -14.08
CA LYS A 127 -0.74 -1.47 -13.96
C LYS A 127 0.10 -1.64 -12.71
N SER A 128 -0.01 -2.80 -12.09
CA SER A 128 0.72 -3.12 -10.86
C SER A 128 2.25 -3.09 -11.02
N SER A 129 2.78 -3.26 -12.25
CA SER A 129 4.21 -3.08 -12.55
C SER A 129 4.73 -1.65 -12.38
N GLU A 130 3.85 -0.65 -12.26
CA GLU A 130 4.25 0.71 -11.87
C GLU A 130 4.81 0.74 -10.44
N VAL A 131 4.41 -0.21 -9.59
CA VAL A 131 4.96 -0.40 -8.25
C VAL A 131 6.26 -1.19 -8.33
N LEU A 132 7.37 -0.49 -8.54
CA LEU A 132 8.73 -1.05 -8.55
C LEU A 132 8.91 -2.25 -9.49
N GLY A 133 8.22 -2.27 -10.63
CA GLY A 133 8.23 -3.37 -11.60
C GLY A 133 7.37 -4.58 -11.18
N ASN A 134 7.18 -4.80 -9.88
CA ASN A 134 6.33 -5.82 -9.30
C ASN A 134 5.99 -5.42 -7.84
N PRO A 135 4.73 -5.41 -7.40
CA PRO A 135 4.37 -5.02 -6.03
C PRO A 135 5.07 -5.84 -4.93
N LEU A 136 5.46 -7.09 -5.20
CA LEU A 136 6.25 -7.89 -4.25
C LEU A 136 7.64 -7.29 -3.97
N ASN A 137 8.20 -6.49 -4.89
CA ASN A 137 9.45 -5.76 -4.64
C ASN A 137 9.27 -4.70 -3.54
N SER A 138 8.08 -4.07 -3.46
CA SER A 138 7.74 -3.13 -2.39
C SER A 138 7.68 -3.86 -1.04
N LEU A 139 6.99 -5.01 -0.99
CA LEU A 139 6.93 -5.86 0.20
C LEU A 139 8.33 -6.32 0.63
N GLN A 140 9.14 -6.84 -0.29
CA GLN A 140 10.50 -7.29 0.01
C GLN A 140 11.38 -6.15 0.54
N TRP A 141 11.27 -4.96 -0.06
CA TRP A 141 11.98 -3.78 0.43
C TRP A 141 11.55 -3.43 1.86
N LEU A 142 10.25 -3.43 2.16
CA LEU A 142 9.72 -3.10 3.48
C LEU A 142 10.22 -4.09 4.54
N VAL A 143 10.12 -5.40 4.27
CA VAL A 143 10.59 -6.46 5.18
C VAL A 143 12.08 -6.29 5.50
N LYS A 144 12.90 -5.94 4.50
CA LYS A 144 14.33 -5.63 4.70
C LYS A 144 14.54 -4.37 5.54
N LYS A 145 13.70 -3.33 5.37
CA LYS A 145 13.83 -2.07 6.10
C LYS A 145 13.44 -2.19 7.57
N ILE A 146 12.31 -2.83 7.89
CA ILE A 146 11.81 -2.90 9.27
C ILE A 146 12.66 -3.81 10.19
N LEU A 147 13.38 -4.78 9.62
CA LEU A 147 14.33 -5.58 10.40
C LEU A 147 15.48 -4.72 10.94
N LEU A 148 15.94 -3.73 10.17
CA LEU A 148 17.00 -2.81 10.59
C LEU A 148 16.57 -1.92 11.78
N SER A 149 15.25 -1.80 12.02
CA SER A 149 14.69 -1.13 13.20
C SER A 149 14.28 -2.11 14.32
N ASN A 150 14.87 -3.32 14.36
CA ASN A 150 14.56 -4.40 15.34
C ASN A 150 13.08 -4.82 15.38
N SER A 151 12.35 -4.59 14.28
CA SER A 151 10.95 -4.98 14.14
C SER A 151 10.83 -6.14 13.15
N VAL A 152 9.83 -7.01 13.34
CA VAL A 152 9.56 -8.15 12.44
C VAL A 152 8.11 -8.05 12.01
N CYS A 153 7.81 -8.29 10.73
CA CYS A 153 6.43 -8.48 10.28
C CYS A 153 5.94 -9.82 10.85
N ARG A 154 5.05 -9.73 11.83
CA ARG A 154 4.49 -10.87 12.57
C ARG A 154 3.00 -10.99 12.29
N VAL A 155 2.49 -12.21 12.41
CA VAL A 155 1.07 -12.54 12.46
C VAL A 155 0.55 -12.38 13.88
#